data_AF-A0A2U1LB61-F1
#
_entry.id   AF-A0A2U1LB61-F1
#
_cell.length_a   1.000
_cell.length_b   1.000
_cell.length_c   1.000
_cell.angle_alpha   90.00
_cell.angle_beta   90.00
_cell.angle_gamma   90.00
#
_symmetry.space_group_name_H-M   'P 1'
#
loop_
_entity.id
_entity.type
_entity.pdbx_description
1 polymer ?
#
loop_
_entity_poly.entity_id
_entity_poly.type
_entity_poly.pdbx_seq_one_letter_code
_entity_poly.pdbx_strand_id
1 'polypeptide(L)'
;MLFVGDLSYADNYPNHDNNRWDSWDRLVERSVAYQPWIWTAGNHEIDYAPEVGSYNYHYMEGESMRVMYESWFVMYKIDVVSAGYVHAYEGSERVSNIAYNIVNGICQPVKDESAPVCITIADGGNDEGLATNMTEPQPEYSAY
;
A
#
# COMPACT_ATOMS: atom_id res chain seq x y z
N MET A 1 12.37 -11.65 -2.71
CA MET A 1 11.12 -11.16 -2.08
C MET A 1 10.77 -9.79 -2.67
N LEU A 2 9.49 -9.51 -2.94
CA LEU A 2 9.02 -8.13 -3.17
C LEU A 2 8.46 -7.62 -1.85
N PHE A 3 9.04 -6.55 -1.31
CA PHE A 3 8.67 -5.99 0.00
C PHE A 3 8.02 -4.63 -0.21
N VAL A 4 6.75 -4.49 0.18
CA VAL A 4 5.85 -3.39 -0.22
C VAL A 4 5.82 -2.20 0.75
N GLY A 5 6.97 -1.92 1.40
CA GLY A 5 7.15 -0.80 2.33
C GLY A 5 6.91 -1.17 3.79
N ASP A 6 7.20 -0.21 4.66
CA ASP A 6 7.08 -0.26 6.12
C ASP A 6 7.90 -1.40 6.74
N LEU A 7 9.20 -1.15 6.89
CA LEU A 7 10.19 -2.14 7.27
C LEU A 7 10.22 -2.33 8.79
N SER A 8 10.89 -1.40 9.49
CA SER A 8 11.27 -1.61 10.88
C SER A 8 10.32 -0.99 11.90
N TYR A 9 9.45 -0.07 11.47
CA TYR A 9 8.58 0.74 12.34
C TYR A 9 9.39 1.39 13.48
N ALA A 10 10.65 1.78 13.21
CA ALA A 10 11.54 2.36 14.22
C ALA A 10 11.06 3.75 14.66
N ASP A 11 10.34 4.46 13.79
CA ASP A 11 9.72 5.76 14.00
C ASP A 11 8.60 5.73 15.05
N ASN A 12 7.98 4.56 15.30
CA ASN A 12 7.01 4.37 16.39
C ASN A 12 7.65 4.42 17.79
N TYR A 13 8.97 4.38 17.89
CA TYR A 13 9.69 4.43 19.17
C TYR A 13 10.12 5.86 19.53
N PRO A 14 10.34 6.17 20.83
CA PRO A 14 10.72 7.52 21.26
C PRO A 14 11.93 8.07 20.49
N ASN A 15 11.75 9.23 19.86
CA ASN A 15 12.74 9.90 19.00
C ASN A 15 13.21 9.05 17.81
N HIS A 16 12.34 8.19 17.29
CA HIS A 16 12.63 7.29 16.19
C HIS A 16 13.88 6.46 16.50
N ASP A 17 13.81 5.66 17.58
CA ASP A 17 14.95 4.93 18.14
C ASP A 17 15.62 4.03 17.09
N ASN A 18 16.66 4.56 16.44
CA ASN A 18 17.33 3.91 15.32
C ASN A 18 18.04 2.60 15.70
N ASN A 19 18.21 2.30 17.01
CA ASN A 19 18.64 0.96 17.43
C ASN A 19 17.64 -0.14 17.00
N ARG A 20 16.39 0.25 16.68
CA ARG A 20 15.38 -0.67 16.15
C ARG A 20 15.67 -1.09 14.71
N TRP A 21 16.25 -0.21 13.89
CA TRP A 21 16.77 -0.60 12.57
C TRP A 21 17.84 -1.69 12.69
N ASP A 22 18.82 -1.53 13.58
CA ASP A 22 19.85 -2.56 13.81
C ASP A 22 19.25 -3.91 14.23
N SER A 23 18.20 -3.89 15.03
CA SER A 23 17.52 -5.10 15.49
C SER A 23 16.73 -5.77 14.36
N TRP A 24 16.09 -4.98 13.50
CA TRP A 24 15.34 -5.45 12.35
C TRP A 24 16.27 -6.05 11.30
N ASP A 25 17.40 -5.39 11.01
CA ASP A 25 18.40 -5.89 10.06
C ASP A 25 18.92 -7.28 10.46
N ARG A 26 19.22 -7.48 11.75
CA ARG A 26 19.64 -8.78 12.28
C ARG A 26 18.53 -9.83 12.21
N LEU A 27 17.28 -9.43 12.37
CA LEU A 27 16.13 -10.32 12.27
C LEU A 27 15.96 -10.84 10.82
N VAL A 28 16.08 -9.94 9.84
CA VAL A 28 15.84 -10.28 8.43
C VAL A 28 17.08 -10.84 7.72
N GLU A 29 18.29 -10.65 8.28
CA GLU A 29 19.58 -11.12 7.74
C GLU A 29 19.51 -12.59 7.25
N ARG A 30 18.90 -13.46 8.07
CA ARG A 30 18.73 -14.89 7.76
C ARG A 30 18.00 -15.18 6.44
N SER A 31 17.30 -14.20 5.87
CA SER A 31 16.66 -14.27 4.57
C SER A 31 17.38 -13.39 3.55
N VAL A 32 17.49 -12.08 3.82
CA VAL A 32 17.96 -11.10 2.84
C VAL A 32 19.43 -11.28 2.45
N ALA A 33 20.26 -11.89 3.31
CA ALA A 33 21.66 -12.21 2.98
C ALA A 33 21.80 -13.32 1.93
N TYR A 34 20.77 -14.15 1.75
CA TYR A 34 20.81 -15.34 0.89
C TYR A 34 19.93 -15.22 -0.36
N GLN A 35 19.02 -14.25 -0.40
CA GLN A 35 18.18 -13.97 -1.56
C GLN A 35 17.84 -12.48 -1.63
N PRO A 36 17.80 -11.88 -2.84
CA PRO A 36 17.53 -10.46 -2.97
C PRO A 36 16.09 -10.14 -2.55
N TRP A 37 15.97 -9.04 -1.83
CA TRP A 37 14.70 -8.35 -1.59
C TRP A 37 14.67 -7.11 -2.48
N ILE A 38 13.51 -6.84 -3.07
CA ILE A 38 13.22 -5.63 -3.83
C ILE A 38 12.37 -4.76 -2.93
N TRP A 39 12.84 -3.54 -2.70
CA TRP A 39 12.31 -2.63 -1.70
C TRP A 39 11.45 -1.56 -2.35
N THR A 40 10.30 -1.27 -1.74
CA THR A 40 9.62 0.02 -1.87
C THR A 40 9.70 0.76 -0.54
N ALA A 41 9.71 2.09 -0.58
CA ALA A 41 9.60 2.90 0.62
C ALA A 41 8.13 3.06 1.00
N GLY A 42 7.78 2.75 2.24
CA GLY A 42 6.48 3.07 2.85
C GLY A 42 6.52 4.42 3.58
N ASN A 43 5.44 4.76 4.29
CA ASN A 43 5.38 6.00 5.06
C ASN A 43 6.30 5.96 6.29
N HIS A 44 6.52 4.77 6.87
CA HIS A 44 7.42 4.61 8.02
C HIS A 44 8.90 4.81 7.65
N GLU A 45 9.25 4.77 6.36
CA GLU A 45 10.60 5.08 5.86
C GLU A 45 10.80 6.57 5.56
N ILE A 46 9.75 7.40 5.62
CA ILE A 46 9.88 8.84 5.42
C ILE A 46 10.69 9.44 6.58
N ASP A 47 10.59 8.87 7.78
CA ASP A 47 11.35 9.23 8.98
C ASP A 47 11.31 10.75 9.27
N TYR A 48 10.17 11.38 8.98
CA TYR A 48 10.00 12.82 9.05
C TYR A 48 9.54 13.24 10.45
N ALA A 49 10.47 13.76 11.25
CA ALA A 49 10.25 14.19 12.62
C ALA A 49 10.49 15.71 12.84
N PRO A 50 9.56 16.60 12.48
CA PRO A 50 9.68 18.03 12.78
C PRO A 50 9.19 18.41 14.20
N GLU A 51 9.04 17.43 15.11
CA GLU A 51 8.41 17.50 16.45
C GLU A 51 6.85 17.50 16.45
N VAL A 52 6.27 16.52 15.75
CA VAL A 52 4.88 15.95 15.78
C VAL A 52 3.71 16.79 15.19
N GLY A 53 3.44 16.58 13.88
CA GLY A 53 2.37 17.22 13.10
C GLY A 53 0.94 16.77 13.43
N SER A 54 -0.05 17.59 13.00
CA SER A 54 -1.44 17.59 13.45
C SER A 54 -2.46 17.02 12.46
N TYR A 55 -2.18 15.90 11.79
CA TYR A 55 -3.12 15.32 10.84
C TYR A 55 -3.51 13.91 11.24
N ASN A 56 -4.83 13.69 11.26
CA ASN A 56 -5.46 12.41 11.52
C ASN A 56 -6.28 11.99 10.29
N TYR A 57 -6.14 10.70 9.96
CA TYR A 57 -6.96 9.81 9.14
C TYR A 57 -6.67 9.64 7.64
N HIS A 58 -6.49 8.36 7.31
CA HIS A 58 -6.15 7.75 6.03
C HIS A 58 -7.41 7.35 5.26
N TYR A 59 -7.94 8.23 4.41
CA TYR A 59 -9.06 7.92 3.53
C TYR A 59 -8.72 8.32 2.10
N MET A 60 -8.82 7.38 1.16
CA MET A 60 -8.59 7.60 -0.27
C MET A 60 -7.17 8.13 -0.63
N GLU A 61 -6.14 7.75 0.13
CA GLU A 61 -4.78 8.27 -0.06
C GLU A 61 -4.17 7.91 -1.42
N GLY A 62 -4.53 6.73 -1.93
CA GLY A 62 -4.10 6.26 -3.26
C GLY A 62 -4.72 7.03 -4.44
N GLU A 63 -5.74 7.87 -4.24
CA GLU A 63 -6.46 8.52 -5.35
C GLU A 63 -5.57 9.44 -6.20
N SER A 64 -4.65 10.15 -5.57
CA SER A 64 -3.72 11.04 -6.28
C SER A 64 -2.83 10.27 -7.26
N MET A 65 -2.28 9.13 -6.82
CA MET A 65 -1.50 8.22 -7.65
C MET A 65 -2.37 7.56 -8.73
N ARG A 66 -3.58 7.11 -8.35
CA ARG A 66 -4.53 6.46 -9.26
C ARG A 66 -4.87 7.36 -10.44
N VAL A 67 -5.24 8.62 -10.20
CA VAL A 67 -5.59 9.59 -11.26
C VAL A 67 -4.44 9.78 -12.26
N MET A 68 -3.20 9.75 -11.80
CA MET A 68 -2.03 9.95 -12.65
C MET A 68 -1.63 8.71 -13.44
N TYR A 69 -1.70 7.52 -12.82
CA TYR A 69 -1.04 6.31 -13.36
C TYR A 69 -1.98 5.18 -13.77
N GLU A 70 -3.21 5.11 -13.27
CA GLU A 70 -4.13 4.01 -13.58
C GLU A 70 -4.38 3.87 -15.08
N SER A 71 -4.52 5.00 -15.79
CA SER A 71 -4.67 5.01 -17.26
C SER A 71 -3.47 4.38 -17.97
N TRP A 72 -2.25 4.56 -17.45
CA TRP A 72 -1.05 3.94 -17.99
C TRP A 72 -1.00 2.45 -17.64
N PHE A 73 -1.41 2.06 -16.43
CA PHE A 73 -1.47 0.66 -16.05
C PHE A 73 -2.39 -0.14 -16.96
N VAL A 74 -3.56 0.41 -17.28
CA VAL A 74 -4.50 -0.17 -18.24
C VAL A 74 -3.91 -0.17 -19.66
N MET A 75 -3.34 0.96 -20.11
CA MET A 75 -2.77 1.09 -21.45
C MET A 75 -1.64 0.08 -21.71
N TYR A 76 -0.78 -0.14 -20.72
CA TYR A 76 0.35 -1.07 -20.80
C TYR A 76 0.02 -2.48 -20.30
N LYS A 77 -1.24 -2.73 -19.89
CA LYS A 77 -1.72 -4.04 -19.44
C LYS A 77 -0.88 -4.63 -18.33
N ILE A 78 -0.67 -3.83 -17.28
CA ILE A 78 0.02 -4.31 -16.08
C ILE A 78 -0.75 -5.52 -15.53
N ASP A 79 -0.03 -6.58 -15.15
CA ASP A 79 -0.64 -7.81 -14.68
C ASP A 79 -1.14 -7.68 -13.23
N VAL A 80 -0.30 -7.13 -12.35
CA VAL A 80 -0.55 -7.00 -10.91
C VAL A 80 0.09 -5.73 -10.35
N VAL A 81 -0.61 -5.09 -9.42
CA VAL A 81 -0.09 -3.99 -8.58
C VAL A 81 -0.14 -4.48 -7.13
N SER A 82 1.00 -4.45 -6.45
CA SER A 82 1.08 -4.84 -5.04
C SER A 82 1.34 -3.61 -4.16
N ALA A 83 0.59 -3.49 -3.08
CA ALA A 83 0.70 -2.40 -2.12
C ALA A 83 0.71 -2.95 -0.68
N GLY A 84 1.41 -2.24 0.20
CA GLY A 84 1.40 -2.46 1.65
C GLY A 84 0.41 -1.51 2.33
N TYR A 85 0.86 -0.90 3.42
CA TYR A 85 0.19 0.16 4.15
C TYR A 85 -1.06 -0.21 4.95
N VAL A 86 -2.11 -0.77 4.32
CA VAL A 86 -3.28 -1.24 5.08
C VAL A 86 -2.95 -2.61 5.67
N HIS A 87 -2.99 -2.74 7.00
CA HIS A 87 -2.58 -3.94 7.76
C HIS A 87 -3.58 -5.10 7.67
N ALA A 88 -3.90 -5.49 6.45
CA ALA A 88 -4.80 -6.55 6.09
C ALA A 88 -4.37 -7.14 4.74
N TYR A 89 -5.14 -8.12 4.28
CA TYR A 89 -5.06 -8.65 2.94
C TYR A 89 -6.32 -8.24 2.18
N GLU A 90 -6.17 -7.75 0.95
CA GLU A 90 -7.28 -7.54 0.02
C GLU A 90 -6.82 -7.83 -1.41
N GLY A 91 -7.66 -8.51 -2.19
CA GLY A 91 -7.48 -8.71 -3.63
C GLY A 91 -8.64 -8.10 -4.42
N SER A 92 -8.33 -7.30 -5.44
CA SER A 92 -9.34 -6.71 -6.32
C SER A 92 -9.73 -7.63 -7.49
N GLU A 93 -10.92 -7.41 -8.03
CA GLU A 93 -11.23 -7.78 -9.42
C GLU A 93 -10.40 -6.94 -10.40
N ARG A 94 -10.36 -7.33 -11.68
CA ARG A 94 -9.81 -6.48 -12.75
C ARG A 94 -10.79 -5.37 -13.09
N VAL A 95 -10.56 -4.20 -12.52
CA VAL A 95 -11.42 -3.02 -12.70
C VAL A 95 -10.59 -1.78 -13.05
N SER A 96 -11.21 -0.84 -13.74
CA SER A 96 -10.63 0.49 -13.96
C SER A 96 -11.63 1.60 -13.68
N ASN A 97 -11.14 2.77 -13.25
CA ASN A 97 -11.91 3.98 -13.03
C ASN A 97 -11.26 5.20 -13.73
N ILE A 98 -11.01 5.04 -15.03
CA ILE A 98 -10.26 6.01 -15.85
C ILE A 98 -11.15 6.87 -16.77
N ALA A 99 -12.47 6.68 -16.72
CA ALA A 99 -13.40 7.35 -17.63
C ALA A 99 -13.81 8.77 -17.19
N TYR A 100 -13.51 9.15 -15.96
CA TYR A 100 -13.96 10.42 -15.37
C TYR A 100 -13.34 11.64 -16.07
N ASN A 101 -14.16 12.63 -16.44
CA ASN A 101 -13.69 13.88 -17.07
C ASN A 101 -14.31 15.16 -16.46
N ILE A 102 -14.71 15.12 -15.20
CA ILE A 102 -15.46 16.16 -14.47
C ILE A 102 -16.92 16.28 -14.94
N VAL A 103 -17.16 16.46 -16.25
CA VAL A 103 -18.48 16.77 -16.82
C VAL A 103 -19.37 15.53 -16.95
N ASN A 104 -18.79 14.39 -17.30
CA ASN A 104 -19.53 13.17 -17.59
C ASN A 104 -20.05 12.43 -16.34
N GLY A 105 -19.52 12.75 -15.15
CA GLY A 105 -19.88 12.09 -13.90
C GLY A 105 -19.56 10.59 -13.83
N ILE A 106 -18.76 10.04 -14.76
CA ILE A 106 -18.44 8.61 -14.80
C ILE A 106 -17.28 8.33 -13.85
N CYS A 107 -17.59 8.10 -12.57
CA CYS A 107 -16.61 7.90 -11.50
C CYS A 107 -16.72 6.54 -10.78
N GLN A 108 -17.49 5.61 -11.34
CA GLN A 108 -17.66 4.27 -10.80
C GLN A 108 -16.67 3.30 -11.46
N PRO A 109 -15.95 2.46 -10.69
CA PRO A 109 -15.12 1.40 -11.24
C PRO A 109 -15.94 0.46 -12.12
N VAL A 110 -15.38 0.03 -13.24
CA VAL A 110 -16.00 -0.93 -14.16
C VAL A 110 -15.04 -2.07 -14.45
N LYS A 111 -15.58 -3.27 -14.73
CA LYS A 111 -14.77 -4.42 -15.14
C LYS A 111 -13.98 -4.10 -16.41
N ASP A 112 -12.69 -4.38 -16.38
CA ASP A 112 -11.75 -4.08 -17.46
C ASP A 112 -10.65 -5.15 -17.50
N GLU A 113 -10.70 -6.02 -18.51
CA GLU A 113 -9.72 -7.10 -18.68
C GLU A 113 -8.29 -6.61 -18.95
N SER A 114 -8.12 -5.33 -19.33
CA SER A 114 -6.79 -4.72 -19.51
C SER A 114 -6.26 -4.11 -18.22
N ALA A 115 -7.09 -3.99 -17.17
CA ALA A 115 -6.67 -3.48 -15.87
C ALA A 115 -5.92 -4.55 -15.05
N PRO A 116 -4.97 -4.14 -14.20
CA PRO A 116 -4.28 -5.05 -13.28
C PRO A 116 -5.22 -5.58 -12.20
N VAL A 117 -4.79 -6.66 -11.55
CA VAL A 117 -5.28 -7.01 -10.21
C VAL A 117 -4.49 -6.20 -9.18
N CYS A 118 -5.18 -5.51 -8.28
CA CYS A 118 -4.56 -4.84 -7.14
C CYS A 118 -4.57 -5.78 -5.93
N ILE A 119 -3.43 -5.94 -5.28
CA ILE A 119 -3.26 -6.76 -4.08
C ILE A 119 -2.71 -5.89 -2.97
N THR A 120 -3.47 -5.78 -1.88
CA THR A 120 -3.00 -5.24 -0.61
C THR A 120 -2.48 -6.39 0.24
N ILE A 121 -1.22 -6.33 0.66
CA ILE A 121 -0.54 -7.40 1.40
C ILE A 121 0.41 -6.82 2.45
N ALA A 122 -0.17 -6.19 3.47
CA ALA A 122 0.56 -5.55 4.57
C ALA A 122 0.25 -6.18 5.95
N ASP A 123 -0.18 -7.43 5.97
CA ASP A 123 -0.49 -8.23 7.17
C ASP A 123 0.75 -8.95 7.76
N GLY A 124 1.95 -8.39 7.53
CA GLY A 124 3.24 -8.95 7.97
C GLY A 124 3.46 -8.98 9.50
N GLY A 125 2.57 -8.35 10.27
CA GLY A 125 2.56 -8.39 11.73
C GLY A 125 3.36 -7.28 12.40
N ASN A 126 3.23 -6.04 11.93
CA ASN A 126 3.80 -4.87 12.61
C ASN A 126 3.15 -4.61 14.00
N ASP A 127 3.72 -3.66 14.74
CA ASP A 127 3.33 -3.37 16.12
C ASP A 127 2.03 -2.58 16.27
N GLU A 128 1.49 -2.02 15.18
CA GLU A 128 0.22 -1.29 15.16
C GLU A 128 -0.99 -2.23 15.11
N GLY A 129 -0.79 -3.50 14.75
CA GLY A 129 -1.82 -4.53 14.71
C GLY A 129 -2.61 -4.56 13.40
N LEU A 130 -3.64 -5.42 13.36
CA LEU A 130 -4.44 -5.67 12.16
C LEU A 130 -5.52 -4.60 11.93
N ALA A 131 -5.70 -4.19 10.68
CA ALA A 131 -6.82 -3.36 10.26
C ALA A 131 -8.06 -4.25 10.08
N THR A 132 -9.01 -4.18 11.03
CA THR A 132 -10.22 -5.02 11.04
C THR A 132 -11.48 -4.32 10.58
N ASN A 133 -11.44 -3.00 10.40
CA ASN A 133 -12.62 -2.22 10.01
C ASN A 133 -12.68 -2.12 8.48
N MET A 134 -13.76 -2.62 7.89
CA MET A 134 -13.95 -2.64 6.43
C MET A 134 -15.18 -1.80 6.05
N THR A 135 -15.20 -1.29 4.83
CA THR A 135 -16.39 -0.65 4.27
C THR A 135 -17.48 -1.70 4.02
N GLU A 136 -18.69 -1.42 4.46
CA GLU A 136 -19.84 -2.31 4.31
C GLU A 136 -20.97 -1.66 3.48
N PRO A 137 -21.57 -2.38 2.51
CA PRO A 137 -21.20 -3.74 2.09
C PRO A 137 -19.86 -3.77 1.33
N GLN A 138 -19.25 -4.96 1.24
CA GLN A 138 -18.06 -5.18 0.40
C GLN A 138 -18.30 -4.59 -1.01
N PRO A 139 -17.42 -3.68 -1.49
CA PRO A 139 -17.56 -3.08 -2.82
C PRO A 139 -17.42 -4.10 -3.94
N GLU A 140 -18.09 -3.90 -5.08
CA GLU A 140 -18.06 -4.84 -6.22
C GLU A 140 -16.66 -5.03 -6.85
N TYR A 141 -15.73 -4.11 -6.62
CA TYR A 141 -14.35 -4.22 -7.09
C TYR A 141 -13.47 -5.07 -6.17
N SER A 142 -13.90 -5.34 -4.93
CA SER A 142 -13.18 -6.15 -3.95
C SER A 142 -13.60 -7.60 -4.11
N ALA A 143 -12.63 -8.49 -4.39
CA ALA A 143 -12.88 -9.90 -4.62
C ALA A 143 -12.74 -10.73 -3.33
N TYR A 144 -11.77 -10.37 -2.49
CA TYR A 144 -11.50 -11.01 -1.20
C TYR A 144 -10.79 -10.07 -0.24
#